data_AF-A0A7J3S678-F1
#
_entry.id   AF-A0A7J3S678-F1
#
_cell.length_a   1.000
_cell.length_b   1.000
_cell.length_c   1.000
_cell.angle_alpha   90.00
_cell.angle_beta   90.00
_cell.angle_gamma   90.00
#
_symmetry.space_group_name_H-M   'P 1'
#
loop_
_entity.id
_entity.type
_entity.pdbx_description
1 polymer ?
#
loop_
_entity_poly.entity_id
_entity_poly.type
_entity_poly.pdbx_seq_one_letter_code
_entity_poly.pdbx_strand_id
1 'polypeptide(L)'
;MMLSISERAAVAVEGVDENLILGVKRDWEKSLGQVLEDLDFKKEIYIEYNPLIWHFSKYPIGIRAYSSIGNIITIIEFSTPNRRIPFDIFSSFESKRAVIAHEIAHILDDQRSYSMNYKKMAYEAQNYISREQRAELLAFFYEPLGIIKSNHSLIKVASYISSTDIGGHYMLGYGVLEALGRLGMNRTIKIPLFFEKMGEDHGVDISGLLRSHITYPYSFAGLLSLSIKNSIGILKISDLILCREKLISYLKGELNFQELDNELKKMGYHTKMDEEKLIEIMEQILIPEILDASSSNHMKKAKKYITKLRFPKLKNDMQNAIRLC
;
A
#
# COMPACT_ATOMS: atom_id res chain seq x y z
N MET A 1 0.02 -8.66 -29.03
CA MET A 1 0.93 -8.65 -27.88
C MET A 1 1.27 -10.08 -27.56
N MET A 2 2.55 -10.41 -27.47
CA MET A 2 3.04 -11.74 -27.07
C MET A 2 3.88 -11.57 -25.80
N LEU A 3 3.87 -12.56 -24.92
CA LEU A 3 4.78 -12.61 -23.78
C LEU A 3 6.22 -12.77 -24.28
N SER A 4 7.17 -12.20 -23.55
CA SER A 4 8.59 -12.41 -23.80
C SER A 4 8.97 -13.89 -23.61
N ILE A 5 10.18 -14.28 -24.01
CA ILE A 5 10.69 -15.64 -23.75
C ILE A 5 10.80 -15.88 -22.23
N SER A 6 11.27 -14.90 -21.46
CA SER A 6 11.37 -15.02 -20.00
C SER A 6 10.00 -15.19 -19.36
N GLU A 7 9.00 -14.43 -19.80
CA GLU A 7 7.64 -14.49 -19.28
C GLU A 7 6.98 -15.84 -19.59
N ARG A 8 7.09 -16.35 -20.82
CA ARG A 8 6.54 -17.68 -21.17
C ARG A 8 7.18 -18.80 -20.37
N ALA A 9 8.50 -18.74 -20.16
CA ALA A 9 9.18 -19.70 -19.30
C ALA A 9 8.67 -19.62 -17.85
N ALA A 10 8.47 -18.40 -17.33
CA ALA A 10 7.93 -18.18 -16.00
C ALA A 10 6.49 -18.71 -15.86
N VAL A 11 5.63 -18.48 -16.85
CA VAL A 11 4.27 -19.02 -16.91
C VAL A 11 4.27 -20.55 -16.85
N ALA A 12 5.14 -21.19 -17.65
CA ALA A 12 5.28 -22.64 -17.65
C ALA A 12 5.73 -23.20 -16.30
N VAL A 13 6.68 -22.53 -15.62
CA VAL A 13 7.17 -22.91 -14.29
C VAL A 13 6.10 -22.72 -13.20
N GLU A 14 5.31 -21.65 -13.27
CA GLU A 14 4.23 -21.39 -12.33
C GLU A 14 2.97 -22.24 -12.59
N GLY A 15 2.88 -22.90 -13.74
CA GLY A 15 1.71 -23.69 -14.13
C GLY A 15 0.45 -22.84 -14.29
N VAL A 16 0.60 -21.60 -14.77
CA VAL A 16 -0.52 -20.67 -15.00
C VAL A 16 -0.91 -20.68 -16.49
N ASP A 17 -2.17 -20.41 -16.80
CA ASP A 17 -2.62 -20.22 -18.18
C ASP A 17 -1.97 -18.97 -18.82
N GLU A 18 -1.28 -19.16 -19.95
CA GLU A 18 -0.66 -18.07 -20.71
C GLU A 18 -1.68 -17.02 -21.17
N ASN A 19 -2.90 -17.42 -21.54
CA ASN A 19 -3.95 -16.49 -21.96
C ASN A 19 -4.41 -15.60 -20.81
N LEU A 20 -4.46 -16.15 -19.60
CA LEU A 20 -4.77 -15.38 -18.40
C LEU A 20 -3.70 -14.32 -18.16
N ILE A 21 -2.42 -14.70 -18.20
CA ILE A 21 -1.30 -13.75 -18.02
C ILE A 21 -1.28 -12.69 -19.12
N LEU A 22 -1.54 -13.05 -20.38
CA LEU A 22 -1.66 -12.09 -21.48
C LEU A 22 -2.78 -11.08 -21.24
N GLY A 23 -3.93 -11.52 -20.72
CA GLY A 23 -5.03 -10.63 -20.34
C GLY A 23 -4.64 -9.65 -19.24
N VAL A 24 -4.04 -10.16 -18.16
CA VAL A 24 -3.59 -9.35 -17.02
C VAL A 24 -2.50 -8.36 -17.44
N LYS A 25 -1.51 -8.80 -18.23
CA LYS A 25 -0.44 -7.93 -18.74
C LYS A 25 -0.99 -6.80 -19.59
N ARG A 26 -1.96 -7.08 -20.47
CA ARG A 26 -2.61 -6.05 -21.29
C ARG A 26 -3.27 -4.99 -20.45
N ASP A 27 -3.93 -5.38 -19.35
CA ASP A 27 -4.54 -4.42 -18.43
C ASP A 27 -3.48 -3.57 -17.72
N TRP A 28 -2.36 -4.16 -17.30
CA TRP A 28 -1.22 -3.42 -16.75
C TRP A 28 -0.61 -2.44 -17.74
N GLU A 29 -0.35 -2.86 -18.97
CA GLU A 29 0.21 -1.99 -20.01
C GLU A 29 -0.74 -0.84 -20.36
N LYS A 30 -2.05 -1.10 -20.41
CA LYS A 30 -3.06 -0.06 -20.60
C LYS A 30 -3.05 0.93 -19.43
N SER A 31 -2.98 0.43 -18.20
CA SER A 31 -2.89 1.30 -17.02
C SER A 31 -1.59 2.11 -17.01
N LEU A 32 -0.47 1.52 -17.41
CA LEU A 32 0.81 2.22 -17.51
C LEU A 32 0.74 3.32 -18.56
N GLY A 33 0.24 3.02 -19.75
CA GLY A 33 0.07 4.01 -20.82
C GLY A 33 -0.72 5.24 -20.35
N GLN A 34 -1.84 5.02 -19.65
CA GLN A 34 -2.63 6.12 -19.09
C GLN A 34 -1.88 6.92 -18.03
N VAL A 35 -1.17 6.26 -17.11
CA VAL A 35 -0.43 6.96 -16.04
C VAL A 35 0.73 7.78 -16.61
N LEU A 36 1.47 7.23 -17.58
CA LEU A 36 2.56 7.96 -18.23
C LEU A 36 2.05 9.16 -19.03
N GLU A 37 0.92 9.00 -19.72
CA GLU A 37 0.25 10.10 -20.43
C GLU A 37 -0.22 11.19 -19.44
N ASP A 38 -0.93 10.80 -18.38
CA ASP A 38 -1.46 11.74 -17.38
C ASP A 38 -0.34 12.54 -16.69
N LEU A 39 0.82 11.91 -16.42
CA LEU A 39 1.95 12.51 -15.71
C LEU A 39 2.99 13.18 -16.63
N ASP A 40 2.78 13.22 -17.96
CA ASP A 40 3.79 13.60 -18.98
C ASP A 40 5.17 12.96 -18.71
N PHE A 41 5.18 11.69 -18.30
CA PHE A 41 6.38 11.04 -17.81
C PHE A 41 7.20 10.43 -18.97
N LYS A 42 8.32 11.08 -19.31
CA LYS A 42 9.10 10.79 -20.54
C LYS A 42 10.15 9.67 -20.42
N LYS A 43 10.30 9.05 -19.25
CA LYS A 43 11.26 7.93 -19.07
C LYS A 43 10.67 6.64 -19.63
N GLU A 44 11.55 5.77 -20.11
CA GLU A 44 11.18 4.44 -20.57
C GLU A 44 10.81 3.55 -19.37
N ILE A 45 9.52 3.44 -19.11
CA ILE A 45 8.95 2.49 -18.15
C ILE A 45 8.25 1.37 -18.91
N TYR A 46 8.51 0.13 -18.52
CA TYR A 46 7.86 -1.06 -19.07
C TYR A 46 7.18 -1.88 -17.99
N ILE A 47 6.24 -2.74 -18.41
CA ILE A 47 5.62 -3.76 -17.56
C ILE A 47 6.19 -5.13 -17.90
N GLU A 48 6.56 -5.90 -16.88
CA GLU A 48 6.95 -7.31 -17.04
C GLU A 48 6.25 -8.21 -16.02
N TYR A 49 5.82 -9.39 -16.48
CA TYR A 49 5.39 -10.47 -15.60
C TYR A 49 6.61 -11.18 -15.02
N ASN A 50 6.81 -11.08 -13.71
CA ASN A 50 7.90 -11.75 -13.01
C ASN A 50 7.40 -12.39 -11.71
N PRO A 51 7.00 -13.68 -11.73
CA PRO A 51 6.53 -14.37 -10.53
C PRO A 51 7.64 -14.66 -9.51
N LEU A 52 8.92 -14.54 -9.89
CA LEU A 52 10.04 -14.81 -8.98
C LEU A 52 10.09 -13.83 -7.82
N ILE A 53 9.70 -12.56 -8.03
CA ILE A 53 9.67 -11.56 -6.94
C ILE A 53 8.80 -12.06 -5.78
N TRP A 54 7.69 -12.74 -6.07
CA TRP A 54 6.84 -13.33 -5.04
C TRP A 54 7.55 -14.43 -4.25
N HIS A 55 8.42 -15.21 -4.89
CA HIS A 55 9.17 -16.27 -4.21
C HIS A 55 10.24 -15.73 -3.27
N PHE A 56 10.85 -14.59 -3.60
CA PHE A 56 11.91 -13.97 -2.80
C PHE A 56 11.39 -12.94 -1.80
N SER A 57 10.74 -11.87 -2.27
CA SER A 57 10.30 -10.75 -1.44
C SER A 57 8.91 -10.96 -0.87
N LYS A 58 8.11 -11.83 -1.50
CA LYS A 58 6.69 -12.05 -1.18
C LYS A 58 5.84 -10.79 -1.37
N TYR A 59 6.29 -9.87 -2.20
CA TYR A 59 5.51 -8.72 -2.65
C TYR A 59 4.92 -8.98 -4.04
N PRO A 60 3.70 -8.47 -4.30
CA PRO A 60 3.06 -8.67 -5.60
C PRO A 60 3.69 -7.83 -6.72
N ILE A 61 4.43 -6.77 -6.36
CA ILE A 61 4.98 -5.74 -7.25
C ILE A 61 6.47 -5.54 -6.94
N GLY A 62 7.25 -5.20 -7.97
CA GLY A 62 8.66 -4.82 -7.84
C GLY A 62 9.05 -3.77 -8.88
N ILE A 63 10.18 -3.10 -8.63
CA ILE A 63 10.84 -2.25 -9.62
C ILE A 63 12.23 -2.81 -9.90
N ARG A 64 12.59 -2.91 -11.17
CA ARG A 64 13.93 -3.21 -11.65
C ARG A 64 14.41 -2.09 -12.58
N ALA A 65 15.60 -1.56 -12.33
CA ALA A 65 16.18 -0.48 -13.12
C ALA A 65 17.48 -0.93 -13.80
N TYR A 66 17.64 -0.57 -15.07
CA TYR A 66 18.81 -0.87 -15.89
C TYR A 66 19.47 0.42 -16.37
N SER A 67 20.73 0.63 -15.99
CA SER A 67 21.52 1.73 -16.53
C SER A 67 22.20 1.30 -17.83
N SER A 68 22.00 2.07 -18.89
CA SER A 68 22.73 1.95 -20.16
C SER A 68 23.58 3.19 -20.41
N ILE A 69 24.44 3.15 -21.44
CA ILE A 69 25.29 4.28 -21.85
C ILE A 69 24.45 5.52 -22.23
N GLY A 70 23.21 5.32 -22.69
CA GLY A 70 22.33 6.39 -23.17
C GLY A 70 21.17 6.77 -22.25
N ASN A 71 20.68 5.87 -21.39
CA ASN A 71 19.52 6.12 -20.52
C ASN A 71 19.34 5.07 -19.40
N ILE A 72 18.45 5.36 -18.43
CA ILE A 72 17.95 4.39 -17.45
C ILE A 72 16.59 3.85 -17.92
N ILE A 73 16.49 2.53 -18.04
CA ILE A 73 15.23 1.82 -18.29
C ILE A 73 14.68 1.33 -16.96
N THR A 74 13.39 1.61 -16.70
CA THR A 74 12.70 1.11 -15.50
C THR A 74 11.66 0.07 -15.90
N ILE A 75 11.61 -1.04 -15.18
CA ILE A 75 10.62 -2.09 -15.36
C ILE A 75 9.83 -2.21 -14.07
N ILE A 76 8.52 -2.01 -14.16
CA ILE A 76 7.57 -2.34 -13.09
C ILE A 76 7.14 -3.80 -13.31
N GLU A 77 7.36 -4.61 -12.29
CA GLU A 77 7.14 -6.05 -12.33
C GLU A 77 5.88 -6.39 -11.55
N PHE A 78 5.01 -7.23 -12.12
CA PHE A 78 3.89 -7.83 -11.40
C PHE A 78 4.06 -9.35 -11.35
N SER A 79 3.64 -9.97 -10.26
CA SER A 79 3.94 -11.38 -9.98
C SER A 79 2.73 -12.29 -9.86
N THR A 80 1.52 -11.74 -9.98
CA THR A 80 0.28 -12.50 -9.89
C THR A 80 -0.57 -12.32 -11.14
N PRO A 81 -1.27 -13.36 -11.62
CA PRO A 81 -1.39 -14.71 -11.05
C PRO A 81 -0.09 -15.53 -11.01
N ASN A 82 0.03 -16.45 -10.04
CA ASN A 82 1.11 -17.44 -9.92
C ASN A 82 0.60 -18.70 -9.18
N ARG A 83 1.45 -19.71 -8.97
CA ARG A 83 1.02 -20.99 -8.35
C ARG A 83 0.46 -20.85 -6.93
N ARG A 84 0.85 -19.80 -6.20
CA ARG A 84 0.40 -19.54 -4.82
C ARG A 84 -0.84 -18.67 -4.81
N ILE A 85 -0.87 -17.62 -5.62
CA ILE A 85 -1.99 -16.70 -5.79
C ILE A 85 -2.52 -16.83 -7.21
N PRO A 86 -3.53 -17.68 -7.46
CA PRO A 86 -3.95 -18.07 -8.80
C PRO A 86 -4.86 -17.01 -9.47
N PHE A 87 -4.82 -15.77 -9.01
CA PHE A 87 -5.64 -14.67 -9.51
C PHE A 87 -4.85 -13.37 -9.55
N ASP A 88 -5.32 -12.42 -10.35
CA ASP A 88 -4.78 -11.06 -10.38
C ASP A 88 -5.18 -10.33 -9.10
N ILE A 89 -4.18 -9.99 -8.27
CA ILE A 89 -4.39 -9.26 -7.03
C ILE A 89 -4.99 -7.89 -7.33
N PHE A 90 -4.47 -7.17 -8.33
CA PHE A 90 -4.91 -5.82 -8.69
C PHE A 90 -5.84 -5.86 -9.89
N SER A 91 -6.95 -6.59 -9.74
CA SER A 91 -7.91 -6.86 -10.81
C SER A 91 -8.58 -5.62 -11.42
N SER A 92 -8.62 -4.48 -10.73
CA SER A 92 -9.27 -3.27 -11.25
C SER A 92 -8.29 -2.32 -11.92
N PHE A 93 -8.76 -1.62 -12.96
CA PHE A 93 -7.98 -0.61 -13.68
C PHE A 93 -7.47 0.49 -12.73
N GLU A 94 -8.30 0.97 -11.81
CA GLU A 94 -7.89 1.99 -10.83
C GLU A 94 -6.80 1.46 -9.90
N SER A 95 -6.88 0.21 -9.42
CA SER A 95 -5.83 -0.35 -8.56
C SER A 95 -4.49 -0.47 -9.29
N LYS A 96 -4.48 -0.90 -10.55
CA LYS A 96 -3.25 -0.96 -11.37
C LYS A 96 -2.65 0.43 -11.57
N ARG A 97 -3.48 1.42 -11.93
CA ARG A 97 -3.03 2.82 -12.06
C ARG A 97 -2.43 3.36 -10.76
N ALA A 98 -3.08 3.14 -9.63
CA ALA A 98 -2.58 3.58 -8.34
C ALA A 98 -1.26 2.92 -7.95
N VAL A 99 -1.10 1.62 -8.20
CA VAL A 99 0.16 0.91 -7.96
C VAL A 99 1.28 1.44 -8.86
N ILE A 100 1.02 1.64 -10.15
CA ILE A 100 2.00 2.24 -11.07
C ILE A 100 2.37 3.65 -10.61
N ALA A 101 1.38 4.47 -10.24
CA ALA A 101 1.60 5.82 -9.74
C ALA A 101 2.41 5.82 -8.43
N HIS A 102 2.23 4.84 -7.54
CA HIS A 102 3.04 4.65 -6.34
C HIS A 102 4.51 4.38 -6.67
N GLU A 103 4.77 3.48 -7.61
CA GLU A 103 6.13 3.17 -8.07
C GLU A 103 6.79 4.38 -8.76
N ILE A 104 6.04 5.16 -9.54
CA ILE A 104 6.54 6.42 -10.14
C ILE A 104 6.75 7.49 -9.07
N ALA A 105 5.87 7.57 -8.07
CA ALA A 105 6.00 8.51 -6.96
C ALA A 105 7.27 8.24 -6.14
N HIS A 106 7.65 6.98 -5.95
CA HIS A 106 8.97 6.63 -5.38
C HIS A 106 10.11 7.22 -6.19
N ILE A 107 10.09 7.10 -7.52
CA ILE A 107 11.14 7.64 -8.40
C ILE A 107 11.22 9.18 -8.28
N LEU A 108 10.07 9.85 -8.28
CA LEU A 108 9.98 11.30 -8.19
C LEU A 108 10.40 11.83 -6.81
N ASP A 109 9.92 11.20 -5.72
CA ASP A 109 10.31 11.54 -4.34
C ASP A 109 11.81 11.28 -4.12
N ASP A 110 12.35 10.17 -4.64
CA ASP A 110 13.77 9.84 -4.52
C ASP A 110 14.67 10.91 -5.16
N GLN A 111 14.27 11.40 -6.35
CA GLN A 111 14.96 12.48 -7.04
C GLN A 111 14.91 13.79 -6.24
N ARG A 112 13.73 14.16 -5.72
CA ARG A 112 13.52 15.41 -4.99
C ARG A 112 14.17 15.39 -3.59
N SER A 113 13.89 14.37 -2.80
CA SER A 113 14.17 14.31 -1.36
C SER A 113 15.59 13.82 -1.03
N TYR A 114 16.24 13.12 -1.96
CA TYR A 114 17.56 12.53 -1.74
C TYR A 114 18.60 12.91 -2.79
N SER A 115 18.21 13.62 -3.85
CA SER A 115 19.10 13.93 -4.98
C SER A 115 19.81 12.67 -5.50
N MET A 116 19.09 11.54 -5.52
CA MET A 116 19.62 10.21 -5.88
C MET A 116 20.78 9.69 -5.00
N ASN A 117 20.88 10.14 -3.74
CA ASN A 117 21.82 9.58 -2.77
C ASN A 117 21.38 8.18 -2.30
N TYR A 118 21.85 7.15 -3.01
CA TYR A 118 21.44 5.76 -2.79
C TYR A 118 21.65 5.24 -1.37
N LYS A 119 22.70 5.70 -0.67
CA LYS A 119 22.94 5.27 0.72
C LYS A 119 21.85 5.78 1.66
N LYS A 120 21.45 7.04 1.51
CA LYS A 120 20.39 7.64 2.34
C LYS A 120 19.03 7.03 2.01
N MET A 121 18.74 6.82 0.73
CA MET A 121 17.51 6.16 0.26
C MET A 121 17.39 4.73 0.81
N ALA A 122 18.45 3.92 0.66
CA ALA A 122 18.47 2.54 1.16
C ALA A 122 18.34 2.49 2.69
N TYR A 123 19.01 3.40 3.42
CA TYR A 123 18.88 3.47 4.87
C TYR A 123 17.45 3.80 5.31
N GLU A 124 16.79 4.78 4.68
CA GLU A 124 15.41 5.12 5.02
C GLU A 124 14.47 3.95 4.68
N ALA A 125 14.54 3.41 3.47
CA ALA A 125 13.70 2.30 3.03
C ALA A 125 13.84 1.04 3.89
N GLN A 126 15.03 0.76 4.43
CA GLN A 126 15.27 -0.40 5.28
C GLN A 126 14.74 -0.21 6.71
N ASN A 127 14.76 1.01 7.23
CA ASN A 127 14.55 1.25 8.67
C ASN A 127 13.21 1.92 8.98
N TYR A 128 12.68 2.74 8.07
CA TYR A 128 11.55 3.63 8.33
C TYR A 128 10.49 3.53 7.23
N ILE A 129 9.24 3.78 7.61
CA ILE A 129 8.10 3.72 6.69
C ILE A 129 7.86 5.03 5.92
N SER A 130 8.52 6.13 6.28
CA SER A 130 8.24 7.47 5.75
C SER A 130 8.33 7.56 4.24
N ARG A 131 9.30 6.87 3.61
CA ARG A 131 9.41 6.81 2.15
C ARG A 131 8.18 6.15 1.51
N GLU A 132 7.73 5.01 2.04
CA GLU A 132 6.48 4.38 1.58
C GLU A 132 5.28 5.28 1.80
N GLN A 133 5.23 6.04 2.91
CA GLN A 133 4.11 6.91 3.18
C GLN A 133 4.02 8.11 2.23
N ARG A 134 5.15 8.71 1.87
CA ARG A 134 5.20 9.78 0.87
C ARG A 134 4.76 9.30 -0.50
N ALA A 135 5.26 8.14 -0.95
CA ALA A 135 4.87 7.57 -2.24
C ALA A 135 3.37 7.21 -2.29
N GLU A 136 2.85 6.60 -1.22
CA GLU A 136 1.42 6.24 -1.15
C GLU A 136 0.55 7.50 -1.17
N LEU A 137 0.94 8.55 -0.45
CA LEU A 137 0.24 9.83 -0.47
C LEU A 137 0.19 10.44 -1.86
N LEU A 138 1.34 10.52 -2.54
CA LEU A 138 1.44 11.06 -3.89
C LEU A 138 0.56 10.26 -4.87
N ALA A 139 0.60 8.93 -4.80
CA ALA A 139 -0.28 8.08 -5.60
C ALA A 139 -1.77 8.28 -5.27
N PHE A 140 -2.09 8.61 -4.01
CA PHE A 140 -3.46 8.90 -3.57
C PHE A 140 -3.97 10.25 -4.08
N PHE A 141 -3.12 11.26 -4.23
CA PHE A 141 -3.49 12.51 -4.91
C PHE A 141 -3.92 12.25 -6.36
N TYR A 142 -3.23 11.34 -7.05
CA TYR A 142 -3.54 10.99 -8.43
C TYR A 142 -4.77 10.07 -8.57
N GLU A 143 -4.79 8.94 -7.85
CA GLU A 143 -5.80 7.88 -7.98
C GLU A 143 -6.25 7.34 -6.59
N PRO A 144 -7.04 8.12 -5.83
CA PRO A 144 -7.46 7.79 -4.47
C PRO A 144 -8.30 6.51 -4.39
N LEU A 145 -9.17 6.27 -5.37
CA LEU A 145 -10.00 5.06 -5.40
C LEU A 145 -9.12 3.83 -5.64
N GLY A 146 -8.13 3.95 -6.51
CA GLY A 146 -7.18 2.87 -6.75
C GLY A 146 -6.38 2.49 -5.51
N ILE A 147 -5.91 3.46 -4.72
CA ILE A 147 -5.21 3.20 -3.44
C ILE A 147 -6.11 2.50 -2.42
N ILE A 148 -7.37 2.91 -2.30
CA ILE A 148 -8.33 2.22 -1.43
C ILE A 148 -8.56 0.78 -1.90
N LYS A 149 -8.71 0.57 -3.20
CA LYS A 149 -8.93 -0.76 -3.79
C LYS A 149 -7.68 -1.65 -3.72
N SER A 150 -6.48 -1.09 -3.90
CA SER A 150 -5.22 -1.84 -3.84
C SER A 150 -5.00 -2.38 -2.43
N ASN A 151 -5.16 -1.54 -1.41
CA ASN A 151 -5.07 -1.96 -0.01
C ASN A 151 -6.13 -3.01 0.36
N HIS A 152 -7.38 -2.82 -0.08
CA HIS A 152 -8.41 -3.86 0.08
C HIS A 152 -8.01 -5.19 -0.58
N SER A 153 -7.39 -5.14 -1.76
CA SER A 153 -6.93 -6.34 -2.47
C SER A 153 -5.78 -7.04 -1.76
N LEU A 154 -4.85 -6.29 -1.14
CA LEU A 154 -3.80 -6.84 -0.30
C LEU A 154 -4.38 -7.58 0.92
N ILE A 155 -5.40 -7.02 1.57
CA ILE A 155 -6.10 -7.70 2.66
C ILE A 155 -6.78 -8.98 2.18
N LYS A 156 -7.44 -8.95 1.01
CA LYS A 156 -8.06 -10.15 0.42
C LYS A 156 -7.03 -11.26 0.17
N VAL A 157 -5.85 -10.90 -0.30
CA VAL A 157 -4.74 -11.86 -0.51
C VAL A 157 -4.22 -12.40 0.80
N ALA A 158 -4.04 -11.54 1.80
CA ALA A 158 -3.62 -11.97 3.13
C ALA A 158 -4.64 -12.96 3.76
N SER A 159 -5.93 -12.66 3.62
CA SER A 159 -7.04 -13.55 4.01
C SER A 159 -6.97 -14.89 3.26
N TYR A 160 -6.76 -14.88 1.94
CA TYR A 160 -6.59 -16.09 1.14
C TYR A 160 -5.39 -16.95 1.58
N ILE A 161 -4.21 -16.34 1.75
CA ILE A 161 -2.99 -17.06 2.15
C ILE A 161 -3.12 -17.66 3.55
N SER A 162 -3.74 -16.92 4.47
CA SER A 162 -3.94 -17.36 5.85
C SER A 162 -5.17 -18.25 6.03
N SER A 163 -5.93 -18.52 4.97
CA SER A 163 -7.22 -19.24 5.04
C SER A 163 -8.16 -18.67 6.10
N THR A 164 -8.12 -17.35 6.30
CA THR A 164 -8.92 -16.62 7.30
C THR A 164 -10.04 -15.90 6.58
N ASP A 165 -11.27 -16.36 6.68
CA ASP A 165 -12.43 -15.66 6.12
C ASP A 165 -12.81 -14.49 7.03
N ILE A 166 -12.67 -13.27 6.50
CA ILE A 166 -13.12 -12.06 7.15
C ILE A 166 -14.26 -11.49 6.29
N GLY A 167 -15.42 -11.24 6.91
CA GLY A 167 -16.60 -10.80 6.18
C GLY A 167 -16.35 -9.54 5.35
N GLY A 168 -17.01 -9.41 4.20
CA GLY A 168 -16.67 -8.38 3.20
C GLY A 168 -16.70 -6.93 3.70
N HIS A 169 -17.47 -6.61 4.75
CA HIS A 169 -17.46 -5.27 5.34
C HIS A 169 -16.22 -5.01 6.21
N TYR A 170 -15.78 -6.00 7.01
CA TYR A 170 -14.51 -5.94 7.75
C TYR A 170 -13.31 -5.91 6.81
N MET A 171 -13.35 -6.65 5.71
CA MET A 171 -12.30 -6.62 4.69
C MET A 171 -12.08 -5.20 4.14
N LEU A 172 -13.18 -4.51 3.77
CA LEU A 172 -13.11 -3.11 3.33
C LEU A 172 -12.65 -2.17 4.46
N GLY A 173 -13.18 -2.36 5.68
CA GLY A 173 -12.75 -1.58 6.84
C GLY A 173 -11.26 -1.71 7.13
N TYR A 174 -10.75 -2.93 7.04
CA TYR A 174 -9.34 -3.20 7.26
C TYR A 174 -8.48 -2.60 6.14
N GLY A 175 -8.88 -2.77 4.86
CA GLY A 175 -8.19 -2.13 3.74
C GLY A 175 -8.15 -0.60 3.84
N VAL A 176 -9.23 0.05 4.30
CA VAL A 176 -9.27 1.50 4.54
C VAL A 176 -8.37 1.90 5.71
N LEU A 177 -8.34 1.11 6.78
CA LEU A 177 -7.50 1.37 7.94
C LEU A 177 -6.00 1.26 7.59
N GLU A 178 -5.62 0.25 6.81
CA GLU A 178 -4.24 0.13 6.29
C GLU A 178 -3.90 1.28 5.34
N ALA A 179 -4.82 1.65 4.43
CA ALA A 179 -4.60 2.78 3.53
C ALA A 179 -4.35 4.08 4.32
N LEU A 180 -5.14 4.41 5.34
CA LEU A 180 -4.90 5.58 6.18
C LEU A 180 -3.53 5.55 6.85
N GLY A 181 -3.09 4.37 7.28
CA GLY A 181 -1.78 4.15 7.86
C GLY A 181 -0.63 4.37 6.88
N ARG A 182 -0.75 3.83 5.68
CA ARG A 182 0.19 4.05 4.58
C ARG A 182 0.21 5.49 4.12
N LEU A 183 -0.91 6.19 4.10
CA LEU A 183 -0.94 7.63 3.78
C LEU A 183 -0.34 8.51 4.88
N GLY A 184 -0.12 7.97 6.09
CA GLY A 184 0.28 8.76 7.25
C GLY A 184 -0.83 9.70 7.74
N MET A 185 -2.10 9.31 7.55
CA MET A 185 -3.27 10.12 7.88
C MET A 185 -3.74 9.91 9.32
N ASN A 186 -4.51 10.88 9.81
CA ASN A 186 -5.17 10.80 11.12
C ASN A 186 -6.14 9.61 11.19
N ARG A 187 -6.08 8.85 12.29
CA ARG A 187 -6.99 7.74 12.58
C ARG A 187 -7.62 7.95 13.95
N THR A 188 -8.95 7.97 13.99
CA THR A 188 -9.74 8.19 15.22
C THR A 188 -10.24 6.90 15.85
N ILE A 189 -10.17 5.79 15.14
CA ILE A 189 -10.52 4.46 15.65
C ILE A 189 -9.46 3.94 16.63
N LYS A 190 -9.90 3.19 17.65
CA LYS A 190 -9.00 2.40 18.51
C LYS A 190 -8.68 1.10 17.79
N ILE A 191 -7.50 1.03 17.19
CA ILE A 191 -7.11 -0.05 16.28
C ILE A 191 -7.19 -1.44 16.94
N PRO A 192 -6.68 -1.68 18.16
CA PRO A 192 -6.81 -3.01 18.78
C PRO A 192 -8.26 -3.48 18.93
N LEU A 193 -9.17 -2.58 19.30
CA LEU A 193 -10.59 -2.90 19.45
C LEU A 193 -11.29 -3.16 18.11
N PHE A 194 -10.79 -2.59 17.01
CA PHE A 194 -11.29 -2.94 15.68
C PHE A 194 -11.00 -4.40 15.35
N PHE A 195 -9.79 -4.87 15.66
CA PHE A 195 -9.38 -6.26 15.42
C PHE A 195 -10.02 -7.25 16.40
N GLU A 196 -10.17 -6.87 17.67
CA GLU A 196 -10.90 -7.68 18.67
C GLU A 196 -12.32 -7.95 18.18
N LYS A 197 -13.06 -6.90 17.83
CA LYS A 197 -14.42 -7.04 17.32
C LYS A 197 -14.49 -7.86 16.02
N MET A 198 -13.50 -7.69 15.13
CA MET A 198 -13.40 -8.49 13.91
C MET A 198 -13.22 -9.98 14.22
N GLY A 199 -12.40 -10.33 15.20
CA GLY A 199 -12.21 -11.71 15.65
C GLY A 199 -13.46 -12.29 16.32
N GLU A 200 -14.11 -11.52 17.20
CA GLU A 200 -15.33 -11.91 17.91
C GLU A 200 -16.51 -12.16 16.96
N ASP A 201 -16.82 -11.21 16.06
CA ASP A 201 -17.98 -11.29 15.16
C ASP A 201 -17.89 -12.47 14.19
N HIS A 202 -16.68 -12.98 13.94
CA HIS A 202 -16.43 -14.10 13.03
C HIS A 202 -16.09 -15.41 13.74
N GLY A 203 -15.76 -15.37 15.04
CA GLY A 203 -15.30 -16.55 15.77
C GLY A 203 -14.02 -17.16 15.17
N VAL A 204 -13.17 -16.34 14.53
CA VAL A 204 -11.96 -16.81 13.82
C VAL A 204 -10.72 -16.23 14.49
N ASP A 205 -9.68 -17.07 14.64
CA ASP A 205 -8.33 -16.60 14.97
C ASP A 205 -7.74 -15.83 13.78
N ILE A 206 -7.77 -14.51 13.86
CA ILE A 206 -7.22 -13.62 12.84
C ILE A 206 -5.68 -13.49 12.91
N SER A 207 -5.00 -14.22 13.80
CA SER A 207 -3.55 -14.13 13.94
C SER A 207 -2.80 -14.59 12.69
N GLY A 208 -3.33 -15.57 11.95
CA GLY A 208 -2.80 -15.98 10.65
C GLY A 208 -2.86 -14.86 9.62
N LEU A 209 -3.99 -14.15 9.56
CA LEU A 209 -4.17 -12.97 8.71
C LEU A 209 -3.16 -11.88 9.07
N LEU A 210 -3.06 -11.52 10.36
CA LEU A 210 -2.16 -10.46 10.83
C LEU A 210 -0.69 -10.80 10.55
N ARG A 211 -0.28 -12.08 10.69
CA ARG A 211 1.08 -12.57 10.38
C ARG A 211 1.32 -12.81 8.90
N SER A 212 0.34 -12.55 8.04
CA SER A 212 0.57 -12.60 6.60
C SER A 212 1.70 -11.63 6.24
N HIS A 213 2.65 -12.10 5.44
CA HIS A 213 3.75 -11.29 4.93
C HIS A 213 3.30 -10.14 4.02
N ILE A 214 2.04 -10.17 3.56
CA ILE A 214 1.41 -9.14 2.73
C ILE A 214 0.97 -7.92 3.55
N THR A 215 0.70 -8.13 4.84
CA THR A 215 0.24 -7.08 5.74
C THR A 215 1.34 -6.76 6.74
N TYR A 216 2.09 -5.69 6.48
CA TYR A 216 2.63 -4.93 7.60
C TYR A 216 1.45 -4.19 8.22
N PRO A 217 1.32 -4.14 9.55
CA PRO A 217 0.19 -3.50 10.20
C PRO A 217 0.36 -1.98 10.17
N TYR A 218 0.37 -1.38 8.96
CA TYR A 218 0.46 0.05 8.75
C TYR A 218 -0.69 0.77 9.43
N SER A 219 -1.78 0.10 9.80
CA SER A 219 -2.76 0.65 10.73
C SER A 219 -2.11 1.33 11.94
N PHE A 220 -1.02 0.78 12.50
CA PHE A 220 -0.28 1.37 13.63
C PHE A 220 0.84 2.35 13.24
N ALA A 221 1.08 2.53 11.93
CA ALA A 221 2.08 3.44 11.40
C ALA A 221 1.94 4.86 11.95
N GLY A 222 3.05 5.58 11.96
CA GLY A 222 3.03 7.00 12.23
C GLY A 222 2.27 7.85 11.22
N LEU A 223 2.26 9.14 11.50
CA LEU A 223 1.70 10.17 10.64
C LEU A 223 2.75 10.65 9.64
N LEU A 224 2.26 11.20 8.54
CA LEU A 224 3.07 11.72 7.47
C LEU A 224 4.10 12.72 8.01
N SER A 225 5.32 12.65 7.51
CA SER A 225 6.41 13.51 7.96
C SER A 225 7.48 13.67 6.90
N LEU A 226 8.12 14.85 6.88
CA LEU A 226 9.27 15.15 6.03
C LEU A 226 10.56 14.52 6.57
N SER A 227 10.65 14.33 7.89
CA SER A 227 11.81 13.74 8.52
C SER A 227 11.41 12.91 9.73
N ILE A 228 12.13 11.82 9.94
CA ILE A 228 11.91 10.84 11.00
C ILE A 228 11.91 11.48 12.41
N LYS A 229 12.65 12.58 12.61
CA LYS A 229 12.77 13.23 13.94
C LYS A 229 11.49 13.92 14.41
N ASN A 230 10.65 14.37 13.49
CA ASN A 230 9.42 15.12 13.79
C ASN A 230 8.15 14.30 13.54
N SER A 231 8.30 12.99 13.32
CA SER A 231 7.18 12.10 13.04
C SER A 231 6.53 11.63 14.35
N ILE A 232 5.25 11.27 14.27
CA ILE A 232 4.41 10.87 15.39
C ILE A 232 3.90 9.47 15.13
N GLY A 233 3.97 8.56 16.10
CA GLY A 233 3.53 7.16 15.95
C GLY A 233 4.69 6.18 15.78
N ILE A 234 4.39 4.95 15.34
CA ILE A 234 5.39 3.90 15.14
C ILE A 234 5.96 4.01 13.72
N LEU A 235 7.25 4.30 13.61
CA LEU A 235 7.89 4.68 12.35
C LEU A 235 8.76 3.58 11.74
N LYS A 236 9.24 2.66 12.57
CA LYS A 236 10.16 1.62 12.12
C LYS A 236 9.41 0.37 11.72
N ILE A 237 9.87 -0.26 10.63
CA ILE A 237 9.32 -1.52 10.14
C ILE A 237 9.45 -2.62 11.22
N SER A 238 10.58 -2.67 11.93
CA SER A 238 10.81 -3.60 13.04
C SER A 238 9.77 -3.44 14.16
N ASP A 239 9.40 -2.20 14.47
CA ASP A 239 8.51 -1.90 15.60
C ASP A 239 7.06 -2.22 15.23
N LEU A 240 6.67 -2.06 13.95
CA LEU A 240 5.39 -2.55 13.45
C LEU A 240 5.25 -4.06 13.60
N ILE A 241 6.33 -4.83 13.36
CA ILE A 241 6.35 -6.28 13.57
C ILE A 241 6.14 -6.59 15.06
N LEU A 242 6.79 -5.87 15.97
CA LEU A 242 6.57 -6.06 17.41
C LEU A 242 5.13 -5.72 17.83
N CYS A 243 4.57 -4.63 17.31
CA CYS A 243 3.19 -4.24 17.57
C CYS A 243 2.19 -5.30 17.10
N ARG A 244 2.46 -5.93 15.94
CA ARG A 244 1.66 -7.06 15.47
C ARG A 244 1.63 -8.19 16.48
N GLU A 245 2.79 -8.63 16.97
CA GLU A 245 2.83 -9.75 17.91
C GLU A 245 2.14 -9.41 19.23
N LYS A 246 2.28 -8.17 19.72
CA LYS A 246 1.55 -7.68 20.91
C LYS A 246 0.03 -7.66 20.69
N LEU A 247 -0.42 -7.18 19.53
CA LEU A 247 -1.83 -7.24 19.15
C LEU A 247 -2.33 -8.69 19.13
N ILE A 248 -1.56 -9.62 18.59
CA ILE A 248 -1.95 -11.04 18.56
C ILE A 248 -2.05 -11.61 19.97
N SER A 249 -1.08 -11.36 20.86
CA SER A 249 -1.18 -11.81 22.25
C SER A 249 -2.41 -11.25 22.95
N TYR A 250 -2.77 -9.99 22.67
CA TYR A 250 -4.02 -9.40 23.15
C TYR A 250 -5.26 -10.14 22.63
N LEU A 251 -5.33 -10.41 21.33
CA LEU A 251 -6.44 -11.13 20.72
C LEU A 251 -6.56 -12.58 21.19
N LYS A 252 -5.48 -13.16 21.71
CA LYS A 252 -5.45 -14.50 22.33
C LYS A 252 -5.76 -14.49 23.83
N GLY A 253 -5.97 -13.32 24.43
CA GLY A 253 -6.19 -13.18 25.87
C GLY A 253 -4.92 -13.36 26.72
N GLU A 254 -3.74 -13.41 26.10
CA GLU A 254 -2.44 -13.50 26.79
C GLU A 254 -1.99 -12.14 27.35
N LEU A 255 -2.57 -11.05 26.83
CA LEU A 255 -2.32 -9.67 27.20
C LEU A 255 -3.67 -8.98 27.35
N ASN A 256 -3.87 -8.15 28.38
CA ASN A 256 -5.11 -7.37 28.47
C ASN A 256 -4.99 -6.03 27.71
N PHE A 257 -6.11 -5.36 27.48
CA PHE A 257 -6.14 -4.11 26.71
C PHE A 257 -5.27 -3.00 27.34
N GLN A 258 -5.26 -2.89 28.68
CA GLN A 258 -4.49 -1.85 29.37
C GLN A 258 -2.98 -2.08 29.23
N GLU A 259 -2.54 -3.33 29.29
CA GLU A 259 -1.15 -3.73 29.05
C GLU A 259 -0.75 -3.46 27.60
N LEU A 260 -1.60 -3.85 26.63
CA LEU A 260 -1.36 -3.55 25.21
C LEU A 260 -1.22 -2.05 24.97
N ASP A 261 -2.18 -1.25 25.46
CA ASP A 261 -2.17 0.20 25.29
C ASP A 261 -0.90 0.83 25.88
N ASN A 262 -0.43 0.34 27.04
CA ASN A 262 0.82 0.79 27.64
C ASN A 262 2.05 0.42 26.79
N GLU A 263 2.12 -0.81 26.28
CA GLU A 263 3.22 -1.26 25.41
C GLU A 263 3.26 -0.46 24.10
N LEU A 264 2.10 -0.25 23.47
CA LEU A 264 1.98 0.56 22.25
C LEU A 264 2.41 2.01 22.50
N LYS A 265 1.99 2.62 23.63
CA LYS A 265 2.42 3.98 24.00
C LYS A 265 3.93 4.09 24.21
N LYS A 266 4.56 3.10 24.85
CA LYS A 266 6.04 3.04 24.99
C LYS A 266 6.73 2.99 23.63
N MET A 267 6.12 2.33 22.65
CA MET A 267 6.58 2.28 21.26
C MET A 267 6.26 3.54 20.46
N GLY A 268 5.63 4.55 21.08
CA GLY A 268 5.31 5.82 20.45
C GLY A 268 3.97 5.84 19.73
N TYR A 269 3.08 4.84 19.88
CA TYR A 269 1.79 4.75 19.20
C TYR A 269 0.90 5.98 19.43
N HIS A 270 0.82 6.83 18.41
CA HIS A 270 0.00 8.02 18.32
C HIS A 270 -0.42 8.18 16.86
N THR A 271 -1.73 8.27 16.61
CA THR A 271 -2.29 8.27 15.25
C THR A 271 -3.02 9.58 14.91
N LYS A 272 -2.75 10.64 15.66
CA LYS A 272 -3.35 11.97 15.45
C LYS A 272 -2.32 13.09 15.56
N MET A 273 -2.45 14.06 14.67
CA MET A 273 -1.82 15.37 14.75
C MET A 273 -2.81 16.45 14.36
N ASP A 274 -2.44 17.68 14.65
CA ASP A 274 -3.15 18.86 14.20
C ASP A 274 -3.28 18.89 12.67
N GLU A 275 -4.45 19.31 12.18
CA GLU A 275 -4.75 19.28 10.74
C GLU A 275 -3.93 20.33 9.97
N GLU A 276 -3.72 21.53 10.52
CA GLU A 276 -2.93 22.57 9.87
C GLU A 276 -1.48 22.10 9.68
N LYS A 277 -0.92 21.47 10.72
CA LYS A 277 0.41 20.86 10.63
C LYS A 277 0.48 19.73 9.60
N LEU A 278 -0.56 18.91 9.49
CA LEU A 278 -0.62 17.84 8.48
C LEU A 278 -0.63 18.43 7.06
N ILE A 279 -1.43 19.47 6.83
CA ILE A 279 -1.48 20.19 5.55
C ILE A 279 -0.11 20.80 5.21
N GLU A 280 0.54 21.48 6.16
CA GLU A 280 1.87 22.07 5.99
C GLU A 280 2.92 21.02 5.55
N ILE A 281 2.86 19.82 6.14
CA ILE A 281 3.74 18.69 5.77
C ILE A 281 3.39 18.17 4.37
N MET A 282 2.10 18.01 4.07
CA MET A 282 1.63 17.53 2.78
C MET A 282 2.09 18.45 1.64
N GLU A 283 1.92 19.77 1.79
CA GLU A 283 2.32 20.78 0.80
C GLU A 283 3.81 20.69 0.45
N GLN A 284 4.66 20.32 1.40
CA GLN A 284 6.09 20.15 1.19
C GLN A 284 6.47 18.86 0.47
N ILE A 285 5.59 17.84 0.48
CA ILE A 285 5.79 16.56 -0.22
C ILE A 285 5.23 16.62 -1.65
N LEU A 286 4.18 17.41 -1.86
CA LEU A 286 3.45 17.49 -3.11
C LEU A 286 4.33 17.78 -4.31
N ILE A 287 4.17 16.99 -5.36
CA ILE A 287 4.93 17.08 -6.61
C ILE A 287 4.00 17.63 -7.69
N PRO A 288 4.35 18.75 -8.36
CA PRO A 288 3.48 19.41 -9.34
C PRO A 288 2.95 18.46 -10.42
N GLU A 289 3.79 17.60 -10.97
CA GLU A 289 3.44 16.64 -12.02
C GLU A 289 2.28 15.72 -11.58
N ILE A 290 2.26 15.32 -10.31
CA ILE A 290 1.20 14.48 -9.73
C ILE A 290 -0.07 15.29 -9.45
N LEU A 291 0.08 16.53 -9.01
CA LEU A 291 -1.05 17.44 -8.78
C LEU A 291 -1.75 17.80 -10.08
N ASP A 292 -1.01 18.09 -11.14
CA ASP A 292 -1.55 18.47 -12.44
C ASP A 292 -2.29 17.29 -13.10
N ALA A 293 -1.84 16.07 -12.84
CA ALA A 293 -2.51 14.83 -13.26
C ALA A 293 -3.72 14.46 -12.38
N SER A 294 -3.88 15.09 -11.22
CA SER A 294 -4.98 14.79 -10.30
C SER A 294 -6.33 15.23 -10.89
N SER A 295 -7.38 14.46 -10.62
CA SER A 295 -8.71 14.73 -11.18
C SER A 295 -9.80 14.76 -10.13
N SER A 296 -10.60 15.82 -10.13
CA SER A 296 -11.80 15.93 -9.30
C SER A 296 -12.78 14.76 -9.53
N ASN A 297 -12.77 14.13 -10.71
CA ASN A 297 -13.56 12.94 -10.99
C ASN A 297 -13.07 11.71 -10.20
N HIS A 298 -11.75 11.52 -10.07
CA HIS A 298 -11.19 10.43 -9.26
C HIS A 298 -11.56 10.62 -7.78
N MET A 299 -11.46 11.85 -7.27
CA MET A 299 -11.89 12.20 -5.91
C MET A 299 -13.38 11.91 -5.67
N LYS A 300 -14.26 12.28 -6.60
CA LYS A 300 -15.70 11.99 -6.52
C LYS A 300 -15.98 10.49 -6.49
N LYS A 301 -15.29 9.70 -7.33
CA LYS A 301 -15.40 8.24 -7.35
C LYS A 301 -14.98 7.62 -6.02
N ALA A 302 -13.86 8.07 -5.44
CA ALA A 302 -13.39 7.62 -4.14
C ALA A 302 -14.39 7.95 -3.02
N LYS A 303 -14.88 9.20 -2.96
CA LYS A 303 -15.91 9.61 -1.99
C LYS A 303 -17.16 8.75 -2.08
N LYS A 304 -17.67 8.50 -3.30
CA LYS A 304 -18.82 7.62 -3.53
C LYS A 304 -18.55 6.16 -3.14
N TYR A 305 -17.33 5.68 -3.29
CA TYR A 305 -16.97 4.32 -2.89
C TYR A 305 -16.96 4.17 -1.36
N ILE A 306 -16.40 5.14 -0.65
CA ILE A 306 -16.27 5.12 0.82
C ILE A 306 -17.60 5.25 1.56
N THR A 307 -18.65 5.79 0.93
CA THR A 307 -19.99 5.81 1.58
C THR A 307 -20.53 4.41 1.89
N LYS A 308 -20.03 3.37 1.23
CA LYS A 308 -20.38 1.96 1.48
C LYS A 308 -19.78 1.40 2.78
N LEU A 309 -18.82 2.11 3.38
CA LEU A 309 -18.10 1.64 4.55
C LEU A 309 -19.01 1.67 5.80
N ARG A 310 -19.12 0.52 6.48
CA ARG A 310 -19.99 0.33 7.66
C ARG A 310 -19.39 0.83 8.97
N PHE A 311 -18.16 1.34 8.96
CA PHE A 311 -17.45 1.84 10.14
C PHE A 311 -17.44 3.38 10.12
N PRO A 312 -18.33 4.07 10.86
CA PRO A 312 -18.50 5.52 10.73
C PRO A 312 -17.23 6.33 11.00
N LYS A 313 -16.42 5.92 11.99
CA LYS A 313 -15.16 6.60 12.32
C LYS A 313 -14.15 6.49 11.17
N LEU A 314 -13.89 5.27 10.68
CA LEU A 314 -13.00 5.06 9.53
C LEU A 314 -13.52 5.74 8.26
N LYS A 315 -14.85 5.78 8.07
CA LYS A 315 -15.48 6.48 6.96
C LYS A 315 -15.17 7.96 7.01
N ASN A 316 -15.33 8.58 8.18
CA ASN A 316 -15.05 10.00 8.38
C ASN A 316 -13.55 10.29 8.23
N ASP A 317 -12.68 9.45 8.79
CA ASP A 317 -11.22 9.59 8.67
C ASP A 317 -10.78 9.56 7.19
N MET A 318 -11.27 8.59 6.41
CA MET A 318 -10.98 8.50 4.98
C MET A 318 -11.64 9.62 4.16
N GLN A 319 -12.86 10.04 4.51
CA GLN A 319 -13.47 11.22 3.88
C GLN A 319 -12.67 12.49 4.14
N ASN A 320 -12.05 12.62 5.32
CA ASN A 320 -11.14 13.71 5.62
C ASN A 320 -9.87 13.63 4.77
N ALA A 321 -9.26 12.45 4.66
CA ALA A 321 -8.10 12.24 3.79
C ALA A 321 -8.39 12.64 2.33
N ILE A 322 -9.54 12.23 1.74
CA ILE A 322 -9.96 12.63 0.37
C ILE A 322 -10.42 14.10 0.30
N ARG A 323 -10.49 14.83 1.41
CA ARG A 323 -10.76 16.27 1.41
C ARG A 323 -9.46 17.07 1.44
N LEU A 324 -8.47 16.57 2.18
CA LEU A 324 -7.14 17.17 2.30
C LEU A 324 -6.31 16.95 1.02
N CYS A 325 -6.57 15.86 0.31
CA CYS A 325 -6.03 15.58 -1.01
C CYS A 325 -6.99 16.02 -2.13
#